data_AF-A0A538RYI8-F1
#
_entry.id   AF-A0A538RYI8-F1
#
_cell.length_a   1.000
_cell.length_b   1.000
_cell.length_c   1.000
_cell.angle_alpha   90.00
_cell.angle_beta   90.00
_cell.angle_gamma   90.00
#
_symmetry.space_group_name_H-M   'P 1'
#
loop_
_entity.id
_entity.type
_entity.pdbx_description
1 polymer ?
#
loop_
_entity_poly.entity_id
_entity_poly.type
_entity_poly.pdbx_seq_one_letter_code
_entity_poly.pdbx_strand_id
1 'polypeptide(L)'
;MAERTYLQKLNERLADGIGRLPQDLRSRHAGFLRDRQNPDGGFSGREGGSDLYYTGFALRSLSVLDALTPEVCERAAGFLRHSLTQEASVVDFFSLLYACFLVQLHGGPDVLTASSPD
;
A
#
# COMPACT_ATOMS: atom_id res chain seq x y z
N MET A 1 -27.99 -7.04 6.69
CA MET A 1 -26.54 -6.94 6.44
C MET A 1 -26.36 -6.04 5.23
N ALA A 2 -25.52 -5.02 5.31
CA ALA A 2 -25.23 -4.17 4.15
C ALA A 2 -24.61 -5.03 3.03
N GLU A 3 -25.03 -4.82 1.78
CA GLU A 3 -24.47 -5.53 0.65
C GLU A 3 -23.00 -5.12 0.45
N ARG A 4 -22.10 -6.10 0.26
CA ARG A 4 -20.70 -5.80 -0.04
C ARG A 4 -20.60 -5.06 -1.37
N THR A 5 -19.80 -3.99 -1.40
CA THR A 5 -19.53 -3.25 -2.64
C THR A 5 -18.77 -4.11 -3.65
N TYR A 6 -18.80 -3.72 -4.92
CA TYR A 6 -18.04 -4.42 -5.96
C TYR A 6 -16.55 -4.56 -5.62
N LEU A 7 -15.91 -3.49 -5.14
CA LEU A 7 -14.48 -3.49 -4.80
C LEU A 7 -14.16 -4.40 -3.61
N GLN A 8 -15.06 -4.50 -2.61
CA GLN A 8 -14.91 -5.45 -1.51
C GLN A 8 -14.99 -6.90 -2.01
N LYS A 9 -16.02 -7.22 -2.81
CA LYS A 9 -16.17 -8.55 -3.44
C LYS A 9 -14.96 -8.90 -4.31
N LEU A 10 -14.41 -7.94 -5.05
CA LEU A 10 -13.21 -8.14 -5.88
C LEU A 10 -11.97 -8.42 -5.02
N ASN A 11 -11.70 -7.62 -3.98
CA ASN A 11 -10.56 -7.82 -3.10
C ASN A 11 -10.59 -9.19 -2.42
N GLU A 12 -11.76 -9.64 -1.95
CA GLU A 12 -11.92 -10.98 -1.35
C GLU A 12 -11.61 -12.10 -2.34
N ARG A 13 -12.09 -11.99 -3.59
CA ARG A 13 -11.79 -12.96 -4.64
C ARG A 13 -10.31 -13.02 -5.00
N LEU A 14 -9.63 -11.87 -5.00
CA LEU A 14 -8.19 -11.79 -5.24
C LEU A 14 -7.40 -12.43 -4.09
N ALA A 15 -7.79 -12.17 -2.85
CA ALA A 15 -7.16 -12.79 -1.67
C ALA A 15 -7.34 -14.31 -1.65
N ASP A 16 -8.55 -14.81 -1.90
CA ASP A 16 -8.82 -16.25 -2.03
C ASP A 16 -8.03 -16.88 -3.18
N GLY A 17 -8.00 -16.22 -4.35
CA GLY A 17 -7.22 -16.69 -5.50
C GLY A 17 -5.72 -16.77 -5.20
N ILE A 18 -5.16 -15.75 -4.55
CA ILE A 18 -3.75 -15.73 -4.14
C ILE A 18 -3.47 -16.79 -3.08
N GLY A 19 -4.37 -17.01 -2.12
CA GLY A 19 -4.23 -18.03 -1.08
C GLY A 19 -4.07 -19.47 -1.62
N ARG A 20 -4.52 -19.73 -2.85
CA ARG A 20 -4.39 -21.02 -3.54
C ARG A 20 -3.04 -21.20 -4.26
N LEU A 21 -2.24 -20.13 -4.39
CA LEU A 21 -0.91 -20.22 -4.99
C LEU A 21 0.08 -20.87 -4.02
N PRO A 22 1.10 -21.59 -4.55
CA PRO A 22 2.15 -22.18 -3.73
C PRO A 22 2.78 -21.18 -2.76
N GLN A 23 3.02 -21.60 -1.52
CA GLN A 23 3.53 -20.73 -0.45
C GLN A 23 4.91 -20.16 -0.79
N ASP A 24 5.78 -20.95 -1.43
CA ASP A 24 7.10 -20.54 -1.89
C ASP A 24 7.01 -19.43 -2.93
N LEU A 25 6.06 -19.53 -3.87
CA LEU A 25 5.80 -18.48 -4.87
C LEU A 25 5.38 -17.17 -4.16
N ARG A 26 4.40 -17.24 -3.27
CA ARG A 26 3.93 -16.07 -2.50
C ARG A 26 5.06 -15.43 -1.70
N SER A 27 5.83 -16.26 -0.99
CA SER A 27 6.94 -15.81 -0.15
C SER A 27 8.05 -15.13 -0.96
N ARG A 28 8.36 -15.66 -2.15
CA ARG A 28 9.35 -15.08 -3.06
C ARG A 28 8.94 -13.70 -3.55
N HIS A 29 7.67 -13.52 -3.93
CA HIS A 29 7.17 -12.21 -4.37
C HIS A 29 7.07 -11.21 -3.22
N ALA A 30 6.62 -11.64 -2.04
CA ALA A 30 6.60 -10.80 -0.85
C ALA A 30 8.02 -10.34 -0.46
N GLY A 31 9.00 -11.25 -0.48
CA GLY A 31 10.40 -10.94 -0.25
C GLY A 31 10.93 -9.92 -1.25
N PHE A 32 10.72 -10.16 -2.55
CA PHE A 32 11.11 -9.22 -3.60
C PHE A 32 10.53 -7.83 -3.35
N LEU A 33 9.23 -7.72 -3.07
CA LEU A 33 8.59 -6.42 -2.82
C LEU A 33 9.20 -5.72 -1.61
N ARG A 34 9.33 -6.38 -0.45
CA ARG A 34 9.93 -5.77 0.75
C ARG A 34 11.34 -5.24 0.49
N ASP A 35 12.15 -5.99 -0.26
CA ASP A 35 13.53 -5.58 -0.59
C ASP A 35 13.58 -4.39 -1.58
N ARG A 36 12.45 -4.02 -2.20
CA ARG A 36 12.32 -2.86 -3.10
C ARG A 36 11.79 -1.60 -2.42
N GLN A 37 11.49 -1.64 -1.12
CA GLN A 37 11.11 -0.42 -0.40
C GLN A 37 12.33 0.49 -0.23
N ASN A 38 12.24 1.70 -0.79
CA ASN A 38 13.31 2.69 -0.81
C ASN A 38 13.58 3.28 0.60
N PRO A 39 14.75 3.89 0.84
CA PRO A 39 15.08 4.47 2.16
C PRO A 39 14.08 5.52 2.68
N ASP A 40 13.43 6.27 1.78
CA ASP A 40 12.39 7.24 2.11
C ASP A 40 11.03 6.59 2.46
N GLY A 41 10.90 5.28 2.24
CA GLY A 41 9.73 4.48 2.56
C GLY A 41 8.78 4.19 1.40
N GLY A 42 8.98 4.84 0.25
CA GLY A 42 8.18 4.58 -0.95
C GLY A 42 8.75 3.44 -1.81
N PHE A 43 8.16 3.25 -2.98
CA PHE A 43 8.57 2.25 -3.96
C PHE A 43 8.78 2.87 -5.33
N SER A 44 9.82 2.40 -6.02
CA SER A 44 10.21 2.96 -7.30
C SER A 44 9.37 2.46 -8.47
N GLY A 45 9.07 3.39 -9.37
CA GLY A 45 8.58 3.10 -10.71
C GLY A 45 9.70 2.83 -11.72
N ARG A 46 9.35 2.94 -13.01
CA ARG A 46 10.31 2.76 -14.12
C ARG A 46 11.36 3.87 -14.21
N GLU A 47 11.01 5.07 -13.73
CA GLU A 47 11.86 6.26 -13.82
C GLU A 47 12.82 6.38 -12.62
N GLY A 48 12.75 5.44 -11.66
CA GLY A 48 13.47 5.53 -10.40
C GLY A 48 12.84 6.53 -9.43
N GLY A 49 13.35 6.56 -8.19
CA GLY A 49 12.77 7.35 -7.11
C GLY A 49 11.40 6.82 -6.66
N SER A 50 11.01 7.14 -5.43
CA SER A 50 9.70 6.73 -4.90
C SER A 50 8.55 7.46 -5.58
N ASP A 51 7.51 6.72 -5.94
CA ASP A 51 6.32 7.23 -6.64
C ASP A 51 5.04 6.79 -5.92
N LEU A 52 4.01 7.63 -5.90
CA LEU A 52 2.75 7.37 -5.17
C LEU A 52 1.97 6.20 -5.77
N TYR A 53 1.89 6.12 -7.09
CA TYR A 53 1.18 5.06 -7.79
C TYR A 53 1.85 3.70 -7.58
N TYR A 54 3.18 3.63 -7.74
CA TYR A 54 3.95 2.41 -7.50
C TYR A 54 4.03 2.02 -6.01
N THR A 55 4.04 3.00 -5.10
CA THR A 55 3.93 2.76 -3.66
C THR A 55 2.58 2.13 -3.32
N GLY A 56 1.48 2.70 -3.82
CA GLY A 56 0.14 2.13 -3.64
C GLY A 56 0.03 0.70 -4.18
N PHE A 57 0.65 0.41 -5.32
CA PHE A 57 0.73 -0.94 -5.87
C PHE A 57 1.52 -1.90 -4.99
N ALA A 58 2.71 -1.52 -4.54
CA ALA A 58 3.51 -2.37 -3.67
C ALA A 58 2.79 -2.71 -2.36
N LEU A 59 2.18 -1.72 -1.71
CA LEU A 59 1.41 -1.91 -0.47
C LEU A 59 0.20 -2.82 -0.70
N ARG A 60 -0.53 -2.62 -1.81
CA ARG A 60 -1.68 -3.49 -2.13
C ARG A 60 -1.24 -4.91 -2.44
N SER A 61 -0.15 -5.10 -3.18
CA SER A 61 0.40 -6.43 -3.46
C SER A 61 0.83 -7.13 -2.18
N LEU A 62 1.55 -6.44 -1.27
CA LEU A 62 1.92 -6.99 0.03
C LEU A 62 0.70 -7.31 0.88
N SER A 63 -0.35 -6.47 0.87
CA SER A 63 -1.58 -6.72 1.60
C SER A 63 -2.30 -7.98 1.10
N VAL A 64 -2.40 -8.21 -0.20
CA VAL A 64 -3.10 -9.40 -0.74
C VAL A 64 -2.23 -10.66 -0.58
N LEU A 65 -0.92 -10.52 -0.49
CA LEU A 65 0.02 -11.60 -0.16
C LEU A 65 0.05 -11.94 1.34
N ASP A 66 -0.71 -11.24 2.18
CA ASP A 66 -0.66 -11.33 3.65
C ASP A 66 0.76 -11.10 4.20
N ALA A 67 1.44 -10.10 3.65
CA ALA A 67 2.84 -9.80 3.90
C ALA A 67 3.15 -8.31 4.10
N LEU A 68 2.10 -7.47 4.25
CA LEU A 68 2.25 -6.07 4.60
C LEU A 68 2.46 -5.96 6.11
N THR A 69 3.71 -5.86 6.53
CA THR A 69 4.08 -5.86 7.96
C THR A 69 4.05 -4.44 8.55
N PRO A 70 3.94 -4.29 9.88
CA PRO A 70 4.00 -3.00 10.54
C PRO A 70 5.27 -2.19 10.19
N GLU A 71 6.42 -2.85 10.01
CA GLU A 71 7.67 -2.18 9.65
C GLU A 71 7.63 -1.56 8.25
N VAL A 72 7.00 -2.26 7.28
CA VAL A 72 6.79 -1.71 5.94
C VAL A 72 5.82 -0.53 6.01
N CYS A 73 4.75 -0.66 6.79
CA CYS A 73 3.75 0.38 7.00
C CYS A 73 4.34 1.64 7.63
N GLU A 74 5.18 1.51 8.66
CA GLU A 74 5.83 2.63 9.35
C GLU A 74 6.69 3.44 8.38
N ARG A 75 7.53 2.75 7.59
CA ARG A 75 8.36 3.41 6.58
C ARG A 75 7.51 4.07 5.50
N ALA A 76 6.50 3.36 4.99
CA ALA A 76 5.60 3.92 3.99
C ALA A 76 4.86 5.16 4.51
N ALA A 77 4.46 5.18 5.78
CA ALA A 77 3.85 6.36 6.40
C ALA A 77 4.76 7.59 6.31
N GLY A 78 6.07 7.44 6.47
CA GLY A 78 7.04 8.52 6.28
C GLY A 78 6.99 9.13 4.88
N PHE A 79 7.03 8.30 3.84
CA PHE A 79 6.89 8.73 2.44
C PHE A 79 5.54 9.41 2.20
N LEU A 80 4.44 8.79 2.64
CA LEU A 80 3.09 9.31 2.40
C LEU A 80 2.85 10.66 3.10
N ARG A 81 3.38 10.87 4.30
CA ARG A 81 3.34 12.18 4.98
C ARG A 81 4.06 13.25 4.18
N HIS A 82 5.22 12.93 3.60
CA HIS A 82 5.92 13.86 2.73
C HIS A 82 5.09 14.16 1.48
N SER A 83 4.51 13.14 0.85
CA SER A 83 3.67 13.30 -0.36
C SER A 83 2.41 14.14 -0.14
N LEU A 84 1.83 14.18 1.06
CA LEU A 84 0.69 15.05 1.40
C LEU A 84 1.00 16.55 1.23
N THR A 85 2.28 16.93 1.23
CA THR A 85 2.70 18.33 1.09
C THR A 85 2.90 18.76 -0.37
N GLN A 86 2.71 17.84 -1.33
CA GLN A 86 3.01 18.05 -2.74
C GLN A 86 1.74 18.13 -3.59
N GLU A 87 1.82 18.78 -4.75
CA GLU A 87 0.75 18.72 -5.74
C GLU A 87 0.66 17.30 -6.31
N ALA A 88 -0.56 16.77 -6.40
CA ALA A 88 -0.82 15.42 -6.88
C ALA A 88 -1.85 15.44 -8.01
N SER A 89 -1.65 14.59 -9.03
CA SER A 89 -2.72 14.30 -9.97
C SER A 89 -3.88 13.59 -9.25
N VAL A 90 -5.08 13.55 -9.84
CA VAL A 90 -6.22 12.82 -9.25
C VAL A 90 -5.89 11.33 -9.03
N VAL A 91 -5.10 10.74 -9.92
CA VAL A 91 -4.66 9.34 -9.82
C VAL A 91 -3.71 9.15 -8.65
N ASP A 92 -2.77 10.07 -8.46
CA ASP A 92 -1.81 10.03 -7.36
C ASP A 92 -2.48 10.30 -6.03
N PHE A 93 -3.43 11.23 -5.99
CA PHE A 93 -4.23 11.52 -4.81
C PHE A 93 -5.08 10.31 -4.38
N PHE A 94 -5.70 9.62 -5.33
CA PHE A 94 -6.42 8.37 -5.02
C PHE A 94 -5.46 7.28 -4.51
N SER A 95 -4.28 7.15 -5.13
CA SER A 95 -3.24 6.21 -4.70
C SER A 95 -2.76 6.52 -3.28
N LEU A 96 -2.57 7.80 -2.95
CA LEU A 96 -2.21 8.30 -1.62
C LEU A 96 -3.26 7.93 -0.58
N LEU A 97 -4.54 8.27 -0.81
CA LEU A 97 -5.63 7.97 0.12
C LEU A 97 -5.75 6.46 0.38
N TYR A 98 -5.64 5.65 -0.68
CA TYR A 98 -5.72 4.21 -0.54
C TYR A 98 -4.50 3.62 0.18
N ALA A 99 -3.30 4.16 -0.06
CA ALA A 99 -2.08 3.78 0.64
C ALA A 99 -2.18 4.11 2.15
N CYS A 100 -2.66 5.30 2.52
CA CYS A 100 -2.91 5.68 3.90
C CYS A 100 -3.89 4.71 4.58
N PHE A 101 -4.98 4.35 3.89
CA PHE A 101 -5.94 3.38 4.39
C PHE A 101 -5.31 2.00 4.62
N LEU A 102 -4.48 1.50 3.68
CA LEU A 102 -3.79 0.22 3.84
C LEU A 102 -2.81 0.23 5.00
N VAL A 103 -2.02 1.30 5.14
CA VAL A 103 -1.08 1.47 6.26
C VAL A 103 -1.81 1.36 7.59
N GLN A 104 -2.92 2.10 7.75
CA GLN A 104 -3.71 2.07 8.98
C GLN A 104 -4.39 0.71 9.22
N LEU A 105 -4.93 0.09 8.18
CA LEU A 105 -5.59 -1.21 8.26
C LEU A 105 -4.64 -2.31 8.75
N HIS A 106 -3.37 -2.24 8.37
CA HIS A 106 -2.32 -3.21 8.73
C HIS A 106 -1.49 -2.78 9.95
N GLY A 107 -2.06 -1.94 10.82
CA GLY A 107 -1.47 -1.57 12.11
C GLY A 107 -0.35 -0.53 12.05
N GLY A 108 -0.18 0.13 10.91
CA GLY A 108 0.71 1.28 10.77
C GLY A 108 0.11 2.60 11.27
N PRO A 109 0.89 3.68 11.24
CA PRO A 109 0.43 4.99 11.70
C PRO A 109 -0.76 5.52 10.89
N ASP A 110 -1.65 6.25 11.56
CA ASP A 110 -2.62 7.09 10.87
C ASP A 110 -1.89 8.28 10.24
N VAL A 111 -1.68 8.22 8.93
CA VAL A 111 -0.97 9.23 8.14
C VAL A 111 -1.74 10.56 8.10
N LEU A 112 -3.07 10.51 8.16
CA LEU A 112 -3.96 11.67 7.95
C LEU A 112 -4.27 12.44 9.24
N THR A 113 -3.99 11.88 10.43
CA THR A 113 -4.23 12.56 11.72
C THR A 113 -3.55 13.92 11.89
N ALA A 114 -2.44 14.19 11.21
CA ALA A 114 -1.75 15.48 11.28
C ALA A 114 -2.37 16.56 10.36
N SER A 115 -3.30 16.17 9.48
CA SER A 115 -4.04 17.06 8.61
C SER A 115 -5.24 17.61 9.37
N SER A 116 -4.99 18.52 10.31
CA SER A 116 -6.07 19.28 10.95
C SER A 116 -6.92 19.96 9.87
N PRO A 117 -8.26 19.97 10.01
CA PRO A 117 -9.11 20.74 9.11
C PRO A 117 -8.87 22.22 9.38
N ASP A 118 -8.44 22.96 8.36
CA ASP A 118 -8.64 24.41 8.29
C ASP A 118 -10.13 24.73 8.06
#